data_AF-A0A7V6JXJ0-F1
#
_entry.id   AF-A0A7V6JXJ0-F1
#
_cell.length_a   1.000
_cell.length_b   1.000
_cell.length_c   1.000
_cell.angle_alpha   90.00
_cell.angle_beta   90.00
_cell.angle_gamma   90.00
#
_symmetry.space_group_name_H-M   'P 1'
#
loop_
_entity.id
_entity.type
_entity.pdbx_description
1 polymer ?
#
loop_
_entity_poly.entity_id
_entity_poly.type
_entity_poly.pdbx_seq_one_letter_code
_entity_poly.pdbx_strand_id
1 'polypeptide(L)'
;MNKQEVFDKLIPKDRDLQQVAELVIKSPELLKYLISGINEKEARIKYGCNNTLLLLSKKKPEIIYPYFDVFKDNLKSENKFIKWSAILIIANLTRCDNNKKFDEIFNLYFSEIEGPVMITAANIVKGSAVITKAKPYLTERITKELLKVKNAKYQTDECLNIVVGHTISSFDKFFRQIKDRDEVMDFVRINIHNRRNQTRNKAEKFINKWDKLTVSH
;
A
#
# COMPACT_ATOMS: atom_id res chain seq x y z
N MET A 1 -22.94 9.67 -19.62
CA MET A 1 -21.89 8.85 -20.24
C MET A 1 -22.12 7.39 -19.89
N ASN A 2 -22.03 6.47 -20.85
CA ASN A 2 -22.26 5.04 -20.68
C ASN A 2 -20.95 4.26 -20.43
N LYS A 3 -21.05 2.93 -20.23
CA LYS A 3 -19.91 2.05 -19.97
C LYS A 3 -18.87 2.10 -21.09
N GLN A 4 -19.32 2.04 -22.34
CA GLN A 4 -18.44 1.99 -23.51
C GLN A 4 -17.63 3.29 -23.63
N GLU A 5 -18.28 4.43 -23.47
CA GLU A 5 -17.63 5.74 -23.53
C GLU A 5 -16.54 5.92 -22.45
N VAL A 6 -16.73 5.35 -21.25
CA VAL A 6 -15.67 5.31 -20.22
C VAL A 6 -14.49 4.44 -20.69
N PHE A 7 -14.79 3.28 -21.26
CA PHE A 7 -13.78 2.31 -21.67
C PHE A 7 -12.98 2.79 -22.88
N ASP A 8 -13.62 3.47 -23.82
CA ASP A 8 -12.95 4.07 -24.98
C ASP A 8 -11.87 5.07 -24.56
N LYS A 9 -12.07 5.78 -23.44
CA LYS A 9 -11.04 6.66 -22.85
C LYS A 9 -9.84 5.90 -22.26
N LEU A 10 -9.97 4.59 -22.03
CA LEU A 10 -8.92 3.74 -21.45
C LEU A 10 -8.15 2.91 -22.48
N ILE A 11 -8.61 2.86 -23.73
CA ILE A 11 -7.98 2.10 -24.81
C ILE A 11 -6.72 2.79 -25.37
N PRO A 12 -6.64 4.12 -25.51
CA PRO A 12 -5.45 4.79 -26.02
C PRO A 12 -4.18 4.49 -25.19
N LYS A 13 -3.03 4.46 -25.87
CA LYS A 13 -1.74 4.18 -25.20
C LYS A 13 -1.33 5.33 -24.29
N ASP A 14 -1.60 6.55 -24.73
CA ASP A 14 -1.38 7.85 -24.10
C ASP A 14 -2.59 8.33 -23.26
N ARG A 15 -3.49 7.42 -22.90
CA ARG A 15 -4.67 7.71 -22.09
C ARG A 15 -4.35 8.54 -20.84
N ASP A 16 -5.24 9.47 -20.56
CA ASP A 16 -5.17 10.30 -19.37
C ASP A 16 -6.07 9.74 -18.25
N LEU A 17 -5.47 8.95 -17.35
CA LEU A 17 -6.18 8.40 -16.19
C LEU A 17 -6.63 9.50 -15.20
N GLN A 18 -5.94 10.64 -15.20
CA GLN A 18 -6.30 11.79 -14.37
C GLN A 18 -7.62 12.39 -14.86
N GLN A 19 -7.76 12.57 -16.17
CA GLN A 19 -9.01 13.04 -16.79
C GLN A 19 -10.17 12.07 -16.50
N VAL A 20 -9.95 10.75 -16.62
CA VAL A 20 -10.98 9.75 -16.31
C VAL A 20 -11.36 9.80 -14.82
N ALA A 21 -10.39 9.96 -13.92
CA ALA A 21 -10.67 10.10 -12.50
C ALA A 21 -11.49 11.36 -12.18
N GLU A 22 -11.15 12.51 -12.77
CA GLU A 22 -11.90 13.76 -12.60
C GLU A 22 -13.33 13.65 -13.11
N LEU A 23 -13.54 12.95 -14.21
CA LEU A 23 -14.85 12.66 -14.76
C LEU A 23 -15.71 11.83 -13.78
N VAL A 24 -15.13 10.78 -13.18
CA VAL A 24 -15.84 9.98 -12.17
C VAL A 24 -16.08 10.76 -10.87
N ILE A 25 -15.20 11.68 -10.48
CA ILE A 25 -15.44 12.55 -9.32
C ILE A 25 -16.65 13.48 -9.56
N LYS A 26 -16.80 14.02 -10.78
CA LYS A 26 -17.93 14.86 -11.17
C LYS A 26 -19.23 14.06 -11.37
N SER A 27 -19.11 12.80 -11.77
CA SER A 27 -20.21 11.88 -12.07
C SER A 27 -19.98 10.52 -11.38
N PRO A 28 -20.23 10.40 -10.06
CA PRO A 28 -19.92 9.19 -9.28
C PRO A 28 -20.64 7.93 -9.75
N GLU A 29 -21.78 8.05 -10.45
CA GLU A 29 -22.51 6.92 -11.03
C GLU A 29 -21.71 6.12 -12.06
N LEU A 30 -20.66 6.71 -12.62
CA LEU A 30 -19.74 6.07 -13.57
C LEU A 30 -18.76 5.12 -12.87
N LEU A 31 -18.60 5.24 -11.55
CA LEU A 31 -17.65 4.43 -10.78
C LEU A 31 -17.93 2.93 -10.94
N LYS A 32 -19.20 2.53 -11.03
CA LYS A 32 -19.61 1.13 -11.24
C LYS A 32 -18.97 0.52 -12.50
N TYR A 33 -18.71 1.34 -13.53
CA TYR A 33 -18.05 0.88 -14.76
C TYR A 33 -16.57 0.58 -14.52
N LEU A 34 -15.87 1.43 -13.77
CA LEU A 34 -14.49 1.15 -13.37
C LEU A 34 -14.39 -0.09 -12.48
N ILE A 35 -15.33 -0.26 -11.53
CA ILE A 35 -15.40 -1.44 -10.66
C ILE A 35 -15.59 -2.71 -11.49
N SER A 36 -16.54 -2.72 -12.43
CA SER A 36 -16.71 -3.88 -13.32
C SER A 36 -15.52 -4.10 -14.26
N GLY A 37 -14.86 -3.00 -14.65
CA GLY A 37 -13.78 -2.97 -15.63
C GLY A 37 -12.53 -3.76 -15.22
N ILE A 38 -12.29 -3.94 -13.92
CA ILE A 38 -11.14 -4.72 -13.43
C ILE A 38 -11.19 -6.21 -13.86
N ASN A 39 -12.35 -6.69 -14.28
CA ASN A 39 -12.58 -8.07 -14.71
C ASN A 39 -12.66 -8.22 -16.24
N GLU A 40 -12.52 -7.13 -17.00
CA GLU A 40 -12.61 -7.17 -18.47
C GLU A 40 -11.49 -8.00 -19.10
N LYS A 41 -11.74 -8.59 -20.27
CA LYS A 41 -10.71 -9.38 -20.97
C LYS A 41 -9.63 -8.50 -21.58
N GLU A 42 -10.02 -7.33 -22.10
CA GLU A 42 -9.11 -6.36 -22.69
C GLU A 42 -8.19 -5.76 -21.62
N ALA A 43 -6.88 -6.00 -21.78
CA ALA A 43 -5.87 -5.61 -20.81
C ALA A 43 -5.82 -4.09 -20.60
N ARG A 44 -6.00 -3.29 -21.65
CA ARG A 44 -5.97 -1.82 -21.54
C ARG A 44 -7.11 -1.30 -20.69
N ILE A 45 -8.32 -1.84 -20.88
CA ILE A 45 -9.49 -1.50 -20.08
C ILE A 45 -9.29 -1.97 -18.64
N LYS A 46 -8.91 -3.23 -18.42
CA LYS A 46 -8.66 -3.81 -17.09
C LYS A 46 -7.70 -2.98 -16.25
N TYR A 47 -6.48 -2.79 -16.77
CA TYR A 47 -5.44 -2.09 -16.04
C TYR A 47 -5.68 -0.58 -16.01
N GLY A 48 -6.35 -0.02 -17.02
CA GLY A 48 -6.84 1.35 -17.01
C GLY A 48 -7.80 1.58 -15.84
N CYS A 49 -8.85 0.76 -15.72
CA CYS A 49 -9.82 0.85 -14.63
C CYS A 49 -9.15 0.69 -13.27
N ASN A 50 -8.33 -0.36 -13.11
CA ASN A 50 -7.64 -0.63 -11.85
C ASN A 50 -6.71 0.52 -11.43
N ASN A 51 -5.97 1.12 -12.36
CA ASN A 51 -5.10 2.26 -12.07
C ASN A 51 -5.89 3.54 -11.78
N THR A 52 -7.01 3.77 -12.48
CA THR A 52 -7.92 4.89 -12.18
C THR A 52 -8.55 4.74 -10.79
N LEU A 53 -8.97 3.54 -10.40
CA LEU A 53 -9.47 3.25 -9.04
C LEU A 53 -8.39 3.50 -7.98
N LEU A 54 -7.14 3.10 -8.24
CA LEU A 54 -6.02 3.40 -7.34
C LEU A 54 -5.81 4.92 -7.20
N LEU A 55 -5.90 5.69 -8.30
CA LEU A 55 -5.81 7.15 -8.27
C LEU A 55 -6.97 7.78 -7.47
N LEU A 56 -8.20 7.34 -7.74
CA LEU A 56 -9.40 7.80 -7.03
C LEU A 56 -9.32 7.52 -5.53
N SER A 57 -8.87 6.32 -5.13
CA SER A 57 -8.74 5.96 -3.71
C SER A 57 -7.84 6.92 -2.93
N LYS A 58 -6.81 7.50 -3.57
CA LYS A 58 -5.94 8.50 -2.94
C LYS A 58 -6.62 9.86 -2.80
N LYS A 59 -7.38 10.25 -3.82
CA LYS A 59 -7.95 11.60 -3.96
C LYS A 59 -9.27 11.77 -3.26
N LYS A 60 -10.17 10.82 -3.48
CA LYS A 60 -11.55 10.83 -3.00
C LYS A 60 -11.93 9.42 -2.52
N PRO A 61 -11.32 8.93 -1.42
CA PRO A 61 -11.57 7.58 -0.92
C PRO A 61 -13.05 7.33 -0.58
N GLU A 62 -13.81 8.38 -0.25
CA GLU A 62 -15.22 8.29 0.16
C GLU A 62 -16.12 7.72 -0.95
N ILE A 63 -15.85 8.02 -2.23
CA ILE A 63 -16.65 7.47 -3.32
C ILE A 63 -16.31 6.00 -3.60
N ILE A 64 -15.09 5.55 -3.24
CA ILE A 64 -14.63 4.18 -3.46
C ILE A 64 -15.02 3.26 -2.29
N TYR A 65 -15.12 3.80 -1.08
CA TYR A 65 -15.39 3.04 0.15
C TYR A 65 -16.61 2.10 0.11
N PRO A 66 -17.75 2.44 -0.55
CA PRO A 66 -18.87 1.51 -0.71
C PRO A 66 -18.47 0.18 -1.38
N TYR A 67 -17.40 0.16 -2.18
CA TYR A 67 -16.87 -1.01 -2.85
C TYR A 67 -15.71 -1.69 -2.10
N PHE A 68 -15.53 -1.42 -0.79
CA PHE A 68 -14.45 -1.99 0.03
C PHE A 68 -14.35 -3.51 -0.14
N ASP A 69 -15.48 -4.21 -0.12
CA ASP A 69 -15.52 -5.68 -0.18
C ASP A 69 -15.02 -6.24 -1.52
N VAL A 70 -15.19 -5.50 -2.63
CA VAL A 70 -14.58 -5.85 -3.92
C VAL A 70 -13.05 -5.88 -3.81
N PHE A 71 -12.46 -4.89 -3.13
CA PHE A 71 -11.00 -4.85 -2.96
C PHE A 71 -10.51 -5.86 -1.93
N LYS A 72 -11.30 -6.15 -0.90
CA LYS A 72 -11.03 -7.24 0.05
C LYS A 72 -10.92 -8.58 -0.69
N ASP A 73 -11.84 -8.87 -1.60
CA ASP A 73 -11.79 -10.09 -2.41
C ASP A 73 -10.57 -10.10 -3.35
N ASN A 74 -10.23 -8.94 -3.92
CA ASN A 74 -9.05 -8.78 -4.77
C ASN A 74 -7.71 -9.00 -4.05
N LEU A 75 -7.65 -8.98 -2.71
CA LEU A 75 -6.46 -9.40 -1.97
C LEU A 75 -6.08 -10.86 -2.25
N LYS A 76 -7.04 -11.69 -2.68
CA LYS A 76 -6.84 -13.10 -3.01
C LYS A 76 -6.66 -13.34 -4.52
N SER A 77 -6.67 -12.29 -5.34
CA SER A 77 -6.56 -12.40 -6.80
C SER A 77 -5.24 -13.06 -7.23
N GLU A 78 -5.31 -14.00 -8.16
CA GLU A 78 -4.13 -14.57 -8.84
C GLU A 78 -3.43 -13.53 -9.73
N ASN A 79 -4.20 -12.56 -10.26
CA ASN A 79 -3.62 -11.42 -10.96
C ASN A 79 -2.94 -10.49 -9.94
N LYS A 80 -1.60 -10.53 -9.94
CA LYS A 80 -0.75 -9.77 -9.02
C LYS A 80 -0.96 -8.25 -9.12
N PHE A 81 -1.21 -7.70 -10.31
CA PHE A 81 -1.42 -6.26 -10.48
C PHE A 81 -2.72 -5.78 -9.81
N ILE A 82 -3.78 -6.58 -9.93
CA ILE A 82 -5.06 -6.34 -9.25
C ILE A 82 -4.87 -6.46 -7.73
N LYS A 83 -4.19 -7.53 -7.25
CA LYS A 83 -3.86 -7.72 -5.83
C LYS A 83 -3.09 -6.52 -5.26
N TRP A 84 -2.00 -6.11 -5.91
CA TRP A 84 -1.17 -5.00 -5.44
C TRP A 84 -1.93 -3.68 -5.40
N SER A 85 -2.83 -3.46 -6.35
CA SER A 85 -3.68 -2.27 -6.36
C SER A 85 -4.71 -2.32 -5.25
N ALA A 86 -5.32 -3.49 -5.00
CA ALA A 86 -6.24 -3.69 -3.88
C ALA A 86 -5.58 -3.40 -2.52
N ILE A 87 -4.34 -3.86 -2.30
CA ILE A 87 -3.54 -3.55 -1.10
C ILE A 87 -3.45 -2.03 -0.90
N LEU A 88 -3.02 -1.30 -1.93
CA LEU A 88 -2.86 0.15 -1.84
C LEU A 88 -4.20 0.90 -1.75
N ILE A 89 -5.25 0.43 -2.43
CA ILE A 89 -6.59 1.00 -2.38
C ILE A 89 -7.14 0.88 -0.95
N ILE A 90 -7.15 -0.33 -0.39
CA ILE A 90 -7.61 -0.59 0.99
C ILE A 90 -6.87 0.31 1.98
N ALA A 91 -5.54 0.43 1.85
CA ALA A 91 -4.75 1.33 2.69
C ALA A 91 -5.26 2.78 2.62
N ASN A 92 -5.57 3.30 1.42
CA ASN A 92 -6.11 4.65 1.26
C ASN A 92 -7.54 4.78 1.82
N LEU A 93 -8.37 3.73 1.70
CA LEU A 93 -9.75 3.70 2.21
C LEU A 93 -9.81 3.80 3.74
N THR A 94 -8.74 3.42 4.45
CA THR A 94 -8.70 3.54 5.93
C THR A 94 -8.94 4.96 6.44
N ARG A 95 -8.71 5.98 5.61
CA ARG A 95 -8.97 7.40 5.91
C ARG A 95 -10.45 7.74 6.15
N CYS A 96 -11.37 6.96 5.59
CA CYS A 96 -12.81 7.13 5.74
C CYS A 96 -13.50 5.86 6.26
N ASP A 97 -12.74 4.92 6.85
CA ASP A 97 -13.23 3.64 7.34
C ASP A 97 -13.87 3.74 8.74
N ASN A 98 -15.02 4.42 8.80
CA ASN A 98 -15.78 4.61 10.04
C ASN A 98 -16.35 3.31 10.59
N ASN A 99 -16.62 2.33 9.72
CA ASN A 99 -17.16 1.02 10.12
C ASN A 99 -16.06 0.01 10.53
N LYS A 100 -14.80 0.43 10.60
CA LYS A 100 -13.66 -0.43 10.97
C LYS A 100 -13.53 -1.72 10.12
N LYS A 101 -13.92 -1.67 8.83
CA LYS A 101 -13.78 -2.81 7.91
C LYS A 101 -12.33 -3.25 7.75
N PHE A 102 -11.36 -2.33 7.85
CA PHE A 102 -9.94 -2.70 7.81
C PHE A 102 -9.53 -3.56 9.00
N ASP A 103 -10.03 -3.26 10.19
CA ASP A 103 -9.69 -3.95 11.42
C ASP A 103 -10.07 -5.44 11.34
N GLU A 104 -11.23 -5.74 10.74
CA GLU A 104 -11.73 -7.09 10.50
C GLU A 104 -10.83 -7.90 9.55
N ILE A 105 -10.20 -7.23 8.58
CA ILE A 105 -9.34 -7.89 7.58
C ILE A 105 -7.84 -7.73 7.87
N PHE A 106 -7.47 -7.20 9.05
CA PHE A 106 -6.08 -6.86 9.38
C PHE A 106 -5.12 -8.03 9.11
N ASN A 107 -5.46 -9.22 9.62
CA ASN A 107 -4.61 -10.41 9.45
C ASN A 107 -4.52 -10.85 7.99
N LEU A 108 -5.61 -10.73 7.23
CA LEU A 108 -5.62 -11.02 5.79
C LEU A 108 -4.75 -10.02 5.01
N TYR A 109 -4.77 -8.75 5.39
CA TYR A 109 -3.99 -7.71 4.71
C TYR A 109 -2.47 -7.93 4.86
N PHE A 110 -2.02 -8.39 6.04
CA PHE A 110 -0.60 -8.63 6.34
C PHE A 110 -0.12 -10.07 6.06
N SER A 111 -0.99 -10.98 5.62
CA SER A 111 -0.68 -12.41 5.53
C SER A 111 0.49 -12.77 4.62
N GLU A 112 0.78 -11.95 3.61
CA GLU A 112 1.87 -12.18 2.63
C GLU A 112 3.11 -11.30 2.91
N ILE A 113 3.22 -10.69 4.11
CA ILE A 113 4.36 -9.81 4.41
C ILE A 113 5.69 -10.55 4.50
N GLU A 114 5.69 -11.84 4.86
CA GLU A 114 6.92 -12.64 4.97
C GLU A 114 7.31 -13.35 3.65
N GLY A 115 6.54 -13.16 2.58
CA GLY A 115 6.80 -13.71 1.26
C GLY A 115 5.66 -14.56 0.69
N PRO A 116 5.89 -15.27 -0.43
CA PRO A 116 7.16 -15.34 -1.17
C PRO A 116 7.39 -14.15 -2.13
N VAL A 117 6.36 -13.33 -2.38
CA VAL A 117 6.41 -12.28 -3.41
C VAL A 117 6.84 -10.93 -2.84
N MET A 118 8.09 -10.53 -3.12
CA MET A 118 8.67 -9.25 -2.67
C MET A 118 7.81 -8.02 -2.97
N ILE A 119 7.25 -7.93 -4.18
CA ILE A 119 6.43 -6.77 -4.58
C ILE A 119 5.12 -6.69 -3.77
N THR A 120 4.56 -7.83 -3.36
CA THR A 120 3.40 -7.86 -2.48
C THR A 120 3.76 -7.27 -1.12
N ALA A 121 4.82 -7.77 -0.48
CA ALA A 121 5.29 -7.26 0.81
C ALA A 121 5.65 -5.76 0.74
N ALA A 122 6.31 -5.31 -0.32
CA ALA A 122 6.64 -3.89 -0.51
C ALA A 122 5.39 -2.99 -0.59
N ASN A 123 4.30 -3.46 -1.21
CA ASN A 123 3.03 -2.73 -1.23
C ASN A 123 2.31 -2.74 0.13
N ILE A 124 2.33 -3.85 0.87
CA ILE A 124 1.82 -3.94 2.24
C ILE A 124 2.55 -2.92 3.13
N VAL A 125 3.89 -2.95 3.09
CA VAL A 125 4.77 -2.02 3.83
C VAL A 125 4.46 -0.57 3.48
N LYS A 126 4.28 -0.25 2.18
CA LYS A 126 3.95 1.11 1.73
C LYS A 126 2.57 1.56 2.22
N GLY A 127 1.57 0.68 2.14
CA GLY A 127 0.22 0.95 2.63
C GLY A 127 0.17 1.12 4.16
N SER A 128 1.05 0.44 4.90
CA SER A 128 1.12 0.50 6.36
C SER A 128 1.36 1.91 6.91
N ALA A 129 2.21 2.70 6.25
CA ALA A 129 2.40 4.11 6.61
C ALA A 129 1.14 4.98 6.38
N VAL A 130 0.30 4.62 5.41
CA VAL A 130 -0.98 5.29 5.16
C VAL A 130 -1.98 4.91 6.25
N ILE A 131 -2.05 3.61 6.56
CA ILE A 131 -2.97 3.06 7.57
C ILE A 131 -2.65 3.60 8.96
N THR A 132 -1.39 3.62 9.39
CA THR A 132 -0.98 4.16 10.71
C THR A 132 -1.39 5.62 10.86
N LYS A 133 -1.21 6.44 9.82
CA LYS A 133 -1.67 7.84 9.84
C LYS A 133 -3.19 7.98 9.98
N ALA A 134 -3.96 7.11 9.35
CA ALA A 134 -5.43 7.15 9.40
C ALA A 134 -6.02 6.49 10.66
N LYS A 135 -5.34 5.46 11.19
CA LYS A 135 -5.76 4.64 12.33
C LYS A 135 -4.59 4.51 13.33
N PRO A 136 -4.24 5.57 14.08
CA PRO A 136 -3.08 5.56 14.98
C PRO A 136 -3.15 4.49 16.08
N TYR A 137 -4.35 4.02 16.45
CA TYR A 137 -4.53 2.94 17.42
C TYR A 137 -4.03 1.57 16.93
N LEU A 138 -3.77 1.43 15.62
CA LEU A 138 -3.17 0.21 15.03
C LEU A 138 -1.65 0.27 14.96
N THR A 139 -1.00 1.39 15.31
CA THR A 139 0.44 1.61 15.12
C THR A 139 1.31 0.50 15.71
N GLU A 140 1.06 0.09 16.95
CA GLU A 140 1.85 -0.97 17.59
C GLU A 140 1.67 -2.33 16.90
N ARG A 141 0.43 -2.66 16.52
CA ARG A 141 0.14 -3.93 15.83
C ARG A 141 0.78 -3.96 14.44
N ILE A 142 0.72 -2.85 13.70
CA ILE A 142 1.36 -2.72 12.38
C ILE A 142 2.87 -2.78 12.51
N THR A 143 3.45 -2.14 13.53
CA THR A 143 4.90 -2.18 13.79
C THR A 143 5.38 -3.61 13.96
N LYS A 144 4.67 -4.41 14.76
CA LYS A 144 4.96 -5.84 14.94
C LYS A 144 4.88 -6.64 13.64
N GLU A 145 3.86 -6.39 12.80
CA GLU A 145 3.78 -7.04 11.48
C GLU A 145 4.96 -6.66 10.59
N LEU A 146 5.33 -5.37 10.52
CA LEU A 146 6.44 -4.92 9.68
C LEU A 146 7.80 -5.46 10.14
N LEU A 147 8.00 -5.67 11.44
CA LEU A 147 9.23 -6.25 11.99
C LEU A 147 9.43 -7.72 11.60
N LYS A 148 8.36 -8.45 11.22
CA LYS A 148 8.49 -9.83 10.70
C LYS A 148 9.34 -9.91 9.43
N VAL A 149 9.48 -8.81 8.68
CA VAL A 149 10.36 -8.73 7.50
C VAL A 149 11.79 -9.15 7.83
N LYS A 150 12.26 -9.02 9.09
CA LYS A 150 13.60 -9.48 9.51
C LYS A 150 13.87 -10.96 9.23
N ASN A 151 12.82 -11.79 9.26
CA ASN A 151 12.89 -13.25 9.08
C ASN A 151 12.21 -13.72 7.78
N ALA A 152 11.80 -12.80 6.92
CA ALA A 152 11.02 -13.10 5.72
C ALA A 152 11.85 -13.89 4.69
N LYS A 153 11.16 -14.75 3.92
CA LYS A 153 11.76 -15.57 2.87
C LYS A 153 11.14 -15.20 1.53
N TYR A 154 11.90 -14.45 0.74
CA TYR A 154 11.57 -14.12 -0.65
C TYR A 154 12.40 -14.94 -1.63
N GLN A 155 12.20 -14.69 -2.92
CA GLN A 155 12.92 -15.40 -3.99
C GLN A 155 14.45 -15.29 -3.89
N THR A 156 14.98 -14.16 -3.40
CA THR A 156 16.42 -13.94 -3.22
C THR A 156 16.70 -13.06 -1.98
N ASP A 157 17.93 -13.11 -1.48
CA ASP A 157 18.41 -12.16 -0.44
C ASP A 157 18.32 -10.71 -0.91
N GLU A 158 18.49 -10.46 -2.22
CA GLU A 158 18.34 -9.12 -2.78
C GLU A 158 16.89 -8.64 -2.68
N CYS A 159 15.90 -9.51 -2.91
CA CYS A 159 14.50 -9.22 -2.64
C CYS A 159 14.26 -8.85 -1.18
N LEU A 160 14.84 -9.61 -0.22
CA LEU A 160 14.75 -9.28 1.20
C LEU A 160 15.32 -7.88 1.49
N ASN A 161 16.52 -7.58 0.99
CA ASN A 161 17.16 -6.28 1.19
C ASN A 161 16.33 -5.12 0.62
N ILE A 162 15.61 -5.34 -0.49
CA ILE A 162 14.67 -4.36 -1.05
C ILE A 162 13.50 -4.13 -0.09
N VAL A 163 12.85 -5.19 0.42
CA VAL A 163 11.72 -5.03 1.37
C VAL A 163 12.18 -4.37 2.66
N VAL A 164 13.32 -4.78 3.22
CA VAL A 164 13.92 -4.13 4.40
C VAL A 164 14.08 -2.62 4.16
N GLY A 165 14.62 -2.23 3.00
CA GLY A 165 14.74 -0.81 2.65
C GLY A 165 13.38 -0.10 2.53
N HIS A 166 12.32 -0.78 2.09
CA HIS A 166 10.97 -0.22 2.13
C HIS A 166 10.43 -0.12 3.56
N THR A 167 10.70 -1.11 4.41
CA THR A 167 10.27 -1.17 5.81
C THR A 167 10.88 -0.03 6.61
N ILE A 168 12.18 0.22 6.48
CA ILE A 168 12.87 1.37 7.11
C ILE A 168 12.24 2.70 6.65
N SER A 169 11.99 2.85 5.35
CA SER A 169 11.33 4.05 4.81
C SER A 169 9.87 4.19 5.28
N SER A 170 9.20 3.09 5.64
CA SER A 170 7.86 3.11 6.18
C SER A 170 7.88 3.54 7.64
N PHE A 171 8.74 2.92 8.46
CA PHE A 171 8.96 3.33 9.85
C PHE A 171 9.29 4.82 9.96
N ASP A 172 10.14 5.37 9.08
CA ASP A 172 10.51 6.78 9.13
C ASP A 172 9.31 7.74 9.10
N LYS A 173 8.20 7.32 8.46
CA LYS A 173 6.99 8.14 8.31
C LYS A 173 6.11 8.18 9.54
N PHE A 174 6.18 7.16 10.40
CA PHE A 174 5.32 7.05 11.57
C PHE A 174 6.08 6.75 12.88
N PHE A 175 7.42 6.80 12.87
CA PHE A 175 8.26 6.48 14.03
C PHE A 175 7.88 7.24 15.31
N ARG A 176 7.47 8.51 15.19
CA ARG A 176 6.98 9.31 16.33
C ARG A 176 5.76 8.73 17.02
N GLN A 177 4.92 7.98 16.29
CA GLN A 177 3.69 7.37 16.80
C GLN A 177 3.95 6.05 17.52
N ILE A 178 5.13 5.45 17.31
CA ILE A 178 5.54 4.19 17.94
C ILE A 178 5.92 4.49 19.39
N LYS A 179 5.33 3.76 20.33
CA LYS A 179 5.60 3.86 21.76
C LYS A 179 6.92 3.20 22.12
N ASP A 180 7.07 1.91 21.75
CA ASP A 180 8.28 1.13 21.97
C ASP A 180 9.10 1.09 20.68
N ARG A 181 10.19 1.87 20.67
CA ARG A 181 11.00 2.13 19.48
C ARG A 181 12.24 1.26 19.42
N ASP A 182 12.54 0.49 20.46
CA ASP A 182 13.82 -0.21 20.59
C ASP A 182 13.95 -1.29 19.51
N GLU A 183 12.91 -2.12 19.34
CA GLU A 183 12.91 -3.15 18.29
C GLU A 183 13.04 -2.56 16.87
N VAL A 184 12.47 -1.37 16.65
CA VAL A 184 12.58 -0.67 15.36
C VAL A 184 13.99 -0.11 15.17
N MET A 185 14.57 0.49 16.21
CA MET A 185 15.96 0.99 16.17
C MET A 185 16.94 -0.15 15.93
N ASP A 186 16.78 -1.29 16.59
CA ASP A 186 17.64 -2.46 16.40
C ASP A 186 17.50 -3.05 14.99
N PHE A 187 16.27 -3.14 14.48
CA PHE A 187 16.02 -3.52 13.09
C PHE A 187 16.76 -2.60 12.11
N VAL A 188 16.76 -1.29 12.35
CA VAL A 188 17.45 -0.32 11.48
C VAL A 188 18.97 -0.41 11.65
N ARG A 189 19.48 -0.51 12.88
CA ARG A 189 20.93 -0.55 13.20
C ARG A 189 21.62 -1.72 12.53
N ILE A 190 21.04 -2.92 12.56
CA ILE A 190 21.61 -4.09 11.87
C ILE A 190 21.74 -3.84 10.35
N ASN A 191 20.90 -2.97 9.78
CA ASN A 191 20.87 -2.67 8.35
C ASN A 191 21.75 -1.49 7.91
N ILE A 192 22.55 -0.87 8.80
CA ILE A 192 23.59 0.10 8.41
C ILE A 192 24.77 -0.57 7.68
N HIS A 193 24.87 -1.90 7.73
CA HIS A 193 25.84 -2.67 6.96
C HIS A 193 25.17 -3.54 5.87
N ASN A 194 23.94 -3.19 5.47
CA ASN A 194 23.23 -3.95 4.45
C ASN A 194 24.00 -3.96 3.11
N ARG A 195 24.04 -5.14 2.46
CA ARG A 195 24.73 -5.35 1.18
C ARG A 195 24.22 -4.44 0.07
N ARG A 196 22.91 -4.12 0.07
CA ARG A 196 22.33 -3.18 -0.89
C ARG A 196 22.56 -1.73 -0.45
N ASN A 197 23.37 -1.00 -1.22
CA ASN A 197 23.71 0.41 -0.95
C ASN A 197 22.49 1.30 -0.68
N GLN A 198 21.40 1.12 -1.45
CA GLN A 198 20.19 1.91 -1.25
C GLN A 198 19.50 1.66 0.10
N THR A 199 19.55 0.42 0.60
CA THR A 199 18.96 0.05 1.89
C THR A 199 19.83 0.57 3.03
N ARG A 200 21.15 0.41 2.92
CA ARG A 200 22.11 0.99 3.86
C ARG A 200 21.94 2.51 3.99
N ASN A 201 21.89 3.24 2.89
CA ASN A 201 21.71 4.70 2.90
C ASN A 201 20.40 5.13 3.58
N LYS A 202 19.34 4.32 3.50
CA LYS A 202 18.08 4.59 4.20
C LYS A 202 18.21 4.34 5.71
N ALA A 203 18.92 3.29 6.10
CA ALA A 203 19.19 2.99 7.51
C ALA A 203 20.02 4.11 8.17
N GLU A 204 21.11 4.52 7.54
CA GLU A 204 21.97 5.62 8.01
C GLU A 204 21.18 6.93 8.17
N LYS A 205 20.37 7.29 7.16
CA LYS A 205 19.50 8.48 7.23
C LYS A 205 18.49 8.39 8.37
N PHE A 206 17.93 7.22 8.61
CA PHE A 206 16.99 6.99 9.70
C PHE A 206 17.68 7.20 11.06
N ILE A 207 18.82 6.55 11.30
CA ILE A 207 19.58 6.68 12.55
C ILE A 207 19.98 8.14 12.78
N ASN A 208 20.56 8.80 11.77
CA ASN A 208 20.96 10.20 11.89
C ASN A 208 19.81 11.15 12.28
N LYS A 209 18.58 10.82 11.86
CA LYS A 209 17.38 11.59 12.17
C LYS A 209 16.85 11.31 13.57
N TRP A 210 16.85 10.05 14.01
CA TRP A 210 16.11 9.61 15.20
C TRP A 210 16.98 9.36 16.43
N ASP A 211 18.23 8.94 16.27
CA ASP A 211 19.17 8.66 17.37
C ASP A 211 19.52 9.93 18.16
N LYS A 212 19.51 11.10 17.49
CA LYS A 212 19.66 12.42 18.13
C LYS A 212 18.44 12.85 18.94
N LEU A 213 17.25 12.30 18.65
CA LEU A 213 15.99 12.69 19.29
C LEU A 213 15.65 11.78 20.49
N THR A 214 16.22 10.58 20.55
CA THR A 214 16.00 9.62 21.65
C THR A 214 16.83 9.92 22.91
N VAL A 215 17.87 10.75 22.83
CA VAL A 215 18.73 11.14 23.97
C VAL A 215 18.20 12.38 24.72
N SER A 216 17.09 12.96 24.26
CA SER A 216 16.54 14.21 24.81
C SER A 216 15.29 14.00 25.66
N HIS A 217 15.31 13.10 26.64
CA HIS A 217 14.30 13.00 27.70
C HIS A 217 15.03 12.74 29.02
#